data_AF-A0A1W9LHN5-F1
#
_entry.id   AF-A0A1W9LHN5-F1
#
_cell.length_a   1.000
_cell.length_b   1.000
_cell.length_c   1.000
_cell.angle_alpha   90.00
_cell.angle_beta   90.00
_cell.angle_gamma   90.00
#
_symmetry.space_group_name_H-M   'P 1'
#
loop_
_entity.id
_entity.type
_entity.pdbx_description
1 polymer ?
#
loop_
_entity_poly.entity_id
_entity_poly.type
_entity_poly.pdbx_seq_one_letter_code
_entity_poly.pdbx_strand_id
1 'polypeptide(L)'
;MDNDRVDHIIDKHQCEPSSLIQVLLEIQSENKWLPKEALERVSERLQVPFTRIQHIATFYKAFSLVPKGRHGIHICMGTACHVRGA
;
A
#
# COMPACT_ATOMS: atom_id res chain seq x y z
N MET A 1 -12.90 2.95 -4.53
CA MET A 1 -12.00 3.90 -5.23
C MET A 1 -12.27 3.69 -6.71
N ASP A 2 -12.30 4.74 -7.51
CA ASP A 2 -12.59 4.60 -8.94
C ASP A 2 -11.36 4.04 -9.68
N ASN A 3 -11.57 3.16 -10.66
CA ASN A 3 -10.48 2.51 -11.38
C ASN A 3 -9.66 3.52 -12.21
N ASP A 4 -10.30 4.59 -12.69
CA ASP A 4 -9.63 5.66 -13.43
C ASP A 4 -8.54 6.36 -12.60
N ARG A 5 -8.73 6.45 -11.28
CA ARG A 5 -7.75 7.03 -10.36
C ARG A 5 -6.54 6.13 -10.17
N VAL A 6 -6.77 4.82 -10.05
CA VAL A 6 -5.70 3.82 -9.99
C VAL A 6 -4.84 3.91 -11.24
N ASP A 7 -5.48 3.97 -12.40
CA ASP A 7 -4.80 4.03 -13.69
C ASP A 7 -3.95 5.30 -13.81
N HIS A 8 -4.47 6.45 -13.37
CA HIS A 8 -3.70 7.70 -13.36
C HIS A 8 -2.44 7.62 -12.48
N ILE A 9 -2.54 6.99 -11.30
CA ILE A 9 -1.38 6.76 -10.42
C ILE A 9 -0.37 5.85 -11.10
N ILE A 10 -0.82 4.77 -11.76
CA ILE A 10 0.08 3.83 -12.46
C ILE A 10 0.81 4.53 -13.61
N ASP A 11 0.11 5.35 -14.40
CA ASP A 11 0.66 6.08 -15.54
C ASP A 11 1.71 7.11 -15.08
N LYS A 12 1.46 7.78 -13.94
CA LYS A 12 2.42 8.70 -13.31
C LYS A 12 3.75 8.03 -12.96
N HIS A 13 3.73 6.74 -12.64
CA HIS A 13 4.93 5.94 -12.29
C HIS A 13 5.48 5.11 -13.46
N GLN A 14 5.15 5.50 -14.70
CA GLN A 14 5.68 4.93 -15.95
C GLN A 14 5.31 3.44 -16.18
N CYS A 15 4.31 2.90 -15.49
CA CYS A 15 3.88 1.50 -15.63
C CYS A 15 4.98 0.46 -15.40
N GLU A 16 6.05 0.81 -14.69
CA GLU A 16 7.18 -0.09 -14.47
C GLU A 16 6.94 -1.03 -13.27
N PRO A 17 7.22 -2.35 -13.39
CA PRO A 17 7.08 -3.30 -12.28
C PRO A 17 7.89 -2.91 -11.03
N SER A 18 9.02 -2.22 -11.26
CA SER A 18 9.91 -1.68 -10.24
C SER A 18 9.22 -0.64 -9.35
N SER A 19 8.22 0.06 -9.90
CA SER A 19 7.45 1.11 -9.22
C SER A 19 6.28 0.56 -8.40
N LEU A 20 6.06 -0.75 -8.34
CA LEU A 20 4.93 -1.38 -7.66
C LEU A 20 4.75 -0.88 -6.21
N ILE A 21 5.83 -0.78 -5.43
CA ILE A 21 5.76 -0.31 -4.04
C ILE A 21 5.30 1.15 -3.99
N GLN A 22 5.80 2.01 -4.89
CA GLN A 22 5.43 3.43 -4.95
C GLN A 22 3.96 3.61 -5.32
N VAL A 23 3.49 2.85 -6.32
CA VAL A 23 2.08 2.83 -6.73
C VAL A 23 1.18 2.41 -5.57
N LEU A 24 1.53 1.34 -4.86
CA LEU A 24 0.76 0.88 -3.69
C LEU A 24 0.77 1.90 -2.54
N LEU A 25 1.89 2.59 -2.31
CA LEU A 25 1.98 3.64 -1.29
C LEU A 25 1.07 4.83 -1.62
N GLU A 26 1.03 5.25 -2.89
CA GLU A 26 0.20 6.38 -3.33
C GLU A 26 -1.29 6.02 -3.29
N ILE A 27 -1.67 4.82 -3.75
CA ILE A 27 -3.05 4.31 -3.62
C ILE A 27 -3.48 4.27 -2.14
N GLN A 28 -2.62 3.76 -1.26
CA GLN A 28 -2.92 3.73 0.17
C GLN A 28 -2.98 5.13 0.78
N SER A 29 -2.19 6.09 0.30
CA SER A 29 -2.21 7.46 0.79
C SER A 29 -3.57 8.13 0.52
N GLU A 30 -4.12 7.96 -0.69
CA GLU A 30 -5.46 8.46 -1.01
C GLU A 30 -6.56 7.74 -0.24
N ASN A 31 -6.50 6.41 -0.20
CA ASN A 31 -7.63 5.60 0.23
C ASN A 31 -7.51 5.11 1.69
N LYS A 32 -6.38 5.37 2.38
CA LYS A 32 -5.96 4.90 3.73
C LYS A 32 -5.76 3.38 3.89
N TRP A 33 -6.16 2.60 2.90
CA TRP A 33 -6.02 1.16 2.83
C TRP A 33 -6.02 0.71 1.36
N LEU A 34 -5.67 -0.54 1.11
CA LEU A 34 -5.56 -1.15 -0.21
C LEU A 34 -6.77 -2.07 -0.48
N PRO A 35 -7.78 -1.61 -1.24
CA PRO A 35 -8.89 -2.46 -1.64
C PRO A 35 -8.45 -3.52 -2.65
N LYS A 36 -9.08 -4.70 -2.60
CA LYS A 36 -8.79 -5.83 -3.49
C LYS A 36 -8.90 -5.45 -4.98
N GLU A 37 -9.94 -4.70 -5.33
CA GLU A 37 -10.19 -4.22 -6.70
C GLU A 37 -9.03 -3.37 -7.22
N ALA A 38 -8.46 -2.50 -6.40
CA ALA A 38 -7.30 -1.70 -6.81
C ALA A 38 -6.05 -2.57 -7.01
N LEU A 39 -5.85 -3.60 -6.18
CA LEU A 39 -4.72 -4.53 -6.34
C LEU A 39 -4.86 -5.39 -7.60
N GLU A 40 -6.08 -5.82 -7.94
CA GLU A 40 -6.37 -6.53 -9.19
C GLU A 40 -6.08 -5.64 -10.39
N ARG A 41 -6.52 -4.37 -10.36
CA ARG A 41 -6.23 -3.41 -11.42
C ARG A 41 -4.73 -3.16 -11.62
N VAL A 42 -3.99 -3.01 -10.51
CA VAL A 42 -2.52 -2.89 -10.53
C VAL A 42 -1.88 -4.15 -11.13
N SER A 43 -2.40 -5.34 -10.82
CA SER A 43 -1.92 -6.61 -11.38
C SER A 43 -2.05 -6.65 -12.90
N GLU A 44 -3.22 -6.27 -13.42
CA GLU A 44 -3.51 -6.23 -14.86
C GLU A 44 -2.62 -5.22 -15.59
N ARG A 45 -2.49 -4.00 -15.05
CA ARG A 45 -1.79 -2.89 -15.71
C ARG A 45 -0.28 -3.05 -15.69
N LEU A 46 0.31 -3.45 -14.57
CA LEU A 46 1.76 -3.67 -14.44
C LEU A 46 2.21 -5.05 -14.94
N GLN A 47 1.26 -5.91 -15.37
CA GLN A 47 1.51 -7.29 -15.80
C GLN A 47 2.28 -8.09 -14.73
N VAL A 48 2.04 -7.78 -13.46
CA VAL A 48 2.65 -8.47 -12.31
C VAL A 48 1.65 -9.48 -11.76
N PRO A 49 2.04 -10.73 -11.46
CA PRO A 49 1.16 -11.71 -10.87
C PRO A 49 0.53 -11.21 -9.56
N PHE A 50 -0.79 -11.37 -9.42
CA PHE A 50 -1.52 -10.95 -8.24
C PHE A 50 -0.94 -11.53 -6.94
N THR A 51 -0.47 -12.79 -6.97
CA THR A 51 0.21 -13.44 -5.84
C THR A 51 1.42 -12.64 -5.35
N ARG A 52 2.20 -12.03 -6.25
CA ARG A 52 3.37 -11.23 -5.89
C ARG A 52 2.94 -9.92 -5.22
N ILE A 53 1.87 -9.30 -5.71
CA ILE A 53 1.28 -8.09 -5.13
C ILE A 53 0.74 -8.38 -3.73
N GLN A 54 -0.02 -9.47 -3.58
CA GLN A 54 -0.51 -9.92 -2.26
C GLN A 54 0.62 -10.23 -1.29
N HIS A 55 1.69 -10.88 -1.77
CA HIS A 55 2.86 -11.16 -0.95
C HIS A 55 3.50 -9.86 -0.44
N ILE A 56 3.70 -8.86 -1.30
CA ILE A 56 4.25 -7.55 -0.90
C ILE A 56 3.31 -6.82 0.07
N ALA A 57 2.01 -6.81 -0.21
CA ALA A 57 1.01 -6.13 0.61
C ALA A 57 0.85 -6.74 2.00
N THR A 58 1.12 -8.05 2.16
CA THR A 58 1.09 -8.74 3.46
C THR A 58 2.45 -8.72 4.17
N PHE A 59 3.55 -8.72 3.42
CA PHE A 59 4.91 -8.69 3.96
C PHE A 59 5.26 -7.36 4.63
N TYR A 60 4.93 -6.23 3.99
CA TYR A 60 5.21 -4.91 4.55
C TYR A 60 4.11 -4.45 5.49
N LYS A 61 4.44 -4.32 6.78
CA LYS A 61 3.54 -3.79 7.82
C LYS A 61 3.02 -2.36 7.55
N ALA A 62 3.69 -1.62 6.68
CA ALA A 62 3.24 -0.30 6.24
C ALA A 62 1.91 -0.37 5.47
N PHE A 63 1.66 -1.46 4.75
CA PHE A 63 0.43 -1.65 3.98
C PHE A 63 -0.71 -2.17 4.84
N SER A 64 -1.94 -1.88 4.42
CA SER A 64 -3.15 -2.23 5.15
C SER A 64 -4.22 -2.65 4.17
N LEU A 65 -4.55 -3.93 4.19
CA LEU A 65 -5.59 -4.55 3.36
C LEU A 65 -7.00 -4.37 3.92
N VAL A 66 -7.10 -3.75 5.10
CA VAL A 66 -8.35 -3.50 5.80
C VAL A 66 -8.51 -1.99 6.02
N PRO A 67 -9.76 -1.47 6.00
CA PRO A 67 -10.04 -0.07 6.27
C PRO A 67 -9.43 0.38 7.59
N LYS A 68 -8.62 1.44 7.55
CA LYS A 68 -8.07 2.07 8.75
C LYS A 68 -8.99 3.16 9.28
N GLY A 69 -9.05 3.25 10.60
CA GLY A 69 -9.78 4.31 11.28
C GLY A 69 -9.22 5.70 10.94
N ARG A 70 -10.03 6.73 11.24
CA ARG A 70 -9.66 8.14 11.01
C ARG A 70 -8.35 8.56 11.68
N HIS A 71 -8.01 7.97 12.83
CA HIS A 71 -6.80 8.28 13.60
C HIS A 71 -5.94 7.02 13.74
N GLY A 72 -4.68 7.10 13.31
CA GLY A 72 -3.68 6.06 13.52
C GLY A 72 -2.75 6.45 14.68
N ILE A 73 -2.77 5.67 15.75
CA ILE A 73 -1.88 5.86 16.91
C ILE A 73 -0.73 4.87 16.80
N HIS A 74 0.51 5.38 16.78
CA HIS A 74 1.71 4.56 16.70
C HIS A 74 2.53 4.79 17.97
N ILE A 75 2.75 3.73 18.75
CA ILE A 75 3.53 3.78 19.99
C ILE A 75 4.86 3.07 19.72
N CYS A 76 5.96 3.73 20.05
CA CYS A 76 7.29 3.16 19.93
C CYS A 76 7.49 2.07 20.98
N MET A 77 7.62 0.81 20.54
CA MET A 77 7.96 -0.33 21.40
C MET A 77 9.45 -0.71 21.30
N GLY A 78 10.30 0.22 20.83
CA GLY A 78 11.74 0.00 20.73
C GLY A 78 12.42 0.06 22.10
N THR A 79 13.56 -0.64 22.25
CA THR A 79 14.32 -0.70 23.51
C THR A 79 14.69 0.68 24.06
N ALA A 80 15.11 1.61 23.20
CA ALA A 80 15.42 2.98 23.59
C ALA A 80 14.20 3.73 24.17
N CYS A 81 13.02 3.57 23.54
CA CYS A 81 11.78 4.16 24.03
C CYS A 81 11.37 3.53 25.37
N HIS A 82 11.52 2.21 25.49
CA HIS A 82 11.19 1.45 26.70
C HIS A 82 12.04 1.87 27.90
N VAL A 83 13.37 2.03 27.72
CA VAL A 83 14.28 2.49 28.79
C VAL A 83 13.95 3.91 29.24
N ARG A 84 13.43 4.76 28.34
CA ARG A 84 12.98 6.12 28.66
C ARG A 84 11.62 6.16 29.39
N GLY A 85 10.94 5.03 29.57
CA GLY A 85 9.64 4.94 30.24
C GLY A 85 8.43 5.26 29.35
N ALA A 86 8.52 4.98 28.04
CA ALA A 86 7.39 5.05 27.11
C ALA A 86 6.47 3.82 27.21
#